data_AF-A0A974Z8J9-F1
#
_entry.id   AF-A0A974Z8J9-F1
#
_cell.length_a   1.000
_cell.length_b   1.000
_cell.length_c   1.000
_cell.angle_alpha   90.00
_cell.angle_beta   90.00
_cell.angle_gamma   90.00
#
_symmetry.space_group_name_H-M   'P 1'
#
loop_
_entity.id
_entity.type
_entity.pdbx_description
1 polymer ?
#
loop_
_entity_poly.entity_id
_entity_poly.type
_entity_poly.pdbx_seq_one_letter_code
_entity_poly.pdbx_strand_id
1 'polypeptide(L)'
;MADRALCLEPLELSGRERSVLRSVAVRRAKSSLYCELQAGHGQEHVAGVRGDTGAGPAWWLRWWPGRRVLETRAECGAVAEDGAACRVPGGHEGGHTYDLADLATAEELADAGWPGGSR
;
A
#
# COMPACT_ATOMS: atom_id res chain seq x y z
N MET A 1 20.87 -0.65 -11.32
CA MET A 1 20.71 -0.32 -9.89
C MET A 1 19.23 -0.50 -9.60
N ALA A 2 18.88 -1.39 -8.66
CA ALA A 2 17.48 -1.56 -8.28
C ALA A 2 17.00 -0.25 -7.67
N ASP A 3 15.94 0.32 -8.22
CA ASP A 3 15.37 1.54 -7.70
C ASP A 3 14.86 1.24 -6.28
N ARG A 4 15.34 2.00 -5.29
CA ARG A 4 14.86 1.91 -3.90
C ARG A 4 13.58 2.74 -3.74
N ALA A 5 12.87 3.02 -4.82
CA ALA A 5 11.57 3.66 -4.79
C ALA A 5 10.44 2.66 -4.48
N LEU A 6 9.30 3.22 -4.13
CA LEU A 6 8.02 2.51 -4.07
C LEU A 6 7.43 2.38 -5.48
N CYS A 7 6.60 1.36 -5.67
CA CYS A 7 5.90 1.10 -6.93
C CYS A 7 4.90 2.22 -7.25
N LEU A 8 4.11 2.65 -6.25
CA LEU A 8 3.10 3.71 -6.40
C LEU A 8 2.06 3.49 -7.52
N GLU A 9 1.91 2.26 -8.02
CA GLU A 9 0.88 1.97 -9.00
C GLU A 9 -0.51 2.22 -8.39
N PRO A 10 -1.34 3.08 -9.00
CA PRO A 10 -2.61 3.47 -8.45
C PRO A 10 -3.66 2.37 -8.66
N LEU A 11 -4.51 2.20 -7.66
CA LEU A 11 -5.70 1.38 -7.71
C LEU A 11 -6.94 2.23 -7.50
N GLU A 12 -7.71 2.41 -8.57
CA GLU A 12 -9.02 3.04 -8.49
C GLU A 12 -10.06 2.06 -7.90
N LEU A 13 -10.73 2.53 -6.84
CA LEU A 13 -11.78 1.78 -6.18
C LEU A 13 -13.15 2.13 -6.77
N SER A 14 -13.87 1.11 -7.22
CA SER A 14 -15.27 1.24 -7.61
C SER A 14 -16.14 1.72 -6.43
N GLY A 15 -17.33 2.23 -6.73
CA GLY A 15 -18.29 2.63 -5.69
C GLY A 15 -18.60 1.50 -4.69
N ARG A 16 -18.69 0.25 -5.18
CA ARG A 16 -18.94 -0.94 -4.36
C ARG A 16 -17.74 -1.26 -3.46
N GLU A 17 -16.53 -1.29 -4.00
CA GLU A 17 -15.31 -1.54 -3.22
C GLU A 17 -15.13 -0.49 -2.12
N ARG A 18 -15.31 0.80 -2.45
CA ARG A 18 -15.27 1.88 -1.44
C ARG A 18 -16.30 1.68 -0.34
N SER A 19 -17.50 1.21 -0.68
CA SER A 19 -18.54 0.94 0.32
C SER A 19 -18.16 -0.21 1.24
N VAL A 20 -17.55 -1.28 0.70
CA VAL A 20 -17.03 -2.39 1.50
C VAL A 20 -15.92 -1.90 2.43
N LEU A 21 -14.92 -1.17 1.91
CA LEU A 21 -13.83 -0.65 2.74
C LEU A 21 -14.32 0.29 3.86
N ARG A 22 -15.34 1.12 3.59
CA ARG A 22 -15.98 1.95 4.62
C ARG A 22 -16.63 1.13 5.74
N SER A 23 -17.20 -0.02 5.41
CA SER A 23 -17.86 -0.89 6.40
C SER A 23 -16.90 -1.71 7.26
N VAL A 24 -15.73 -2.09 6.72
CA VAL A 24 -14.81 -3.00 7.42
C VAL A 24 -13.55 -2.34 7.94
N ALA A 25 -13.11 -1.20 7.39
CA ALA A 25 -11.78 -0.71 7.71
C ALA A 25 -11.50 0.79 7.63
N VAL A 26 -12.30 1.73 7.10
CA VAL A 26 -11.90 3.16 7.16
C VAL A 26 -13.09 4.12 7.03
N ARG A 27 -13.31 5.01 8.00
CA ARG A 27 -14.29 6.12 7.84
C ARG A 27 -13.88 7.13 6.76
N ARG A 28 -12.65 7.04 6.23
CA ARG A 28 -12.02 7.92 5.23
C ARG A 28 -11.22 7.15 4.16
N ALA A 29 -11.73 6.03 3.65
CA ALA A 29 -11.09 5.37 2.51
C ALA A 29 -11.03 6.37 1.33
N LYS A 30 -9.80 6.75 0.91
CA LYS A 30 -9.56 7.57 -0.28
C LYS A 30 -10.16 6.88 -1.52
N SER A 31 -10.42 7.63 -2.59
CA SER A 31 -10.94 7.05 -3.85
C SER A 31 -9.94 6.13 -4.53
N SER A 32 -8.65 6.36 -4.28
CA SER A 32 -7.53 5.62 -4.82
C SER A 32 -6.63 5.13 -3.68
N LEU A 33 -5.95 4.01 -3.94
CA LEU A 33 -4.87 3.47 -3.13
C LEU A 33 -3.63 3.33 -4.01
N TYR A 34 -2.44 3.30 -3.41
CA TYR A 34 -1.18 3.18 -4.15
C TYR A 34 -0.41 1.96 -3.65
N CYS A 35 0.30 1.28 -4.55
CA CYS A 35 1.15 0.16 -4.17
C CYS A 35 2.30 0.62 -3.24
N GLU A 36 2.44 -0.06 -2.11
CA GLU A 36 3.45 0.20 -1.07
C GLU A 36 4.69 -0.71 -1.18
N LEU A 37 4.77 -1.56 -2.21
CA LEU A 37 5.94 -2.41 -2.46
C LEU A 37 7.05 -1.67 -3.19
N GLN A 38 8.25 -2.25 -3.21
CA GLN A 38 9.38 -1.76 -3.99
C GLN A 38 9.06 -1.70 -5.49
N ALA A 39 9.45 -0.62 -6.17
CA ALA A 39 9.39 -0.53 -7.62
C ALA A 39 10.08 -1.72 -8.31
N GLY A 40 9.40 -2.33 -9.28
CA GLY A 40 9.90 -3.54 -9.95
C GLY A 40 9.73 -4.84 -9.15
N HIS A 41 8.84 -4.86 -8.15
CA HIS A 41 8.30 -6.10 -7.59
C HIS A 41 7.57 -6.92 -8.69
N GLY A 42 7.16 -8.15 -8.36
CA GLY A 42 6.64 -9.11 -9.33
C GLY A 42 5.30 -8.73 -9.96
N GLN A 43 4.22 -9.35 -9.51
CA GLN A 43 2.86 -9.16 -10.08
C GLN A 43 1.85 -8.76 -9.03
N GLU A 44 2.18 -8.97 -7.75
CA GLU A 44 1.34 -8.58 -6.64
C GLU A 44 1.58 -7.12 -6.30
N HIS A 45 0.50 -6.37 -6.12
CA HIS A 45 0.56 -5.07 -5.46
C HIS A 45 -0.21 -5.12 -4.14
N VAL A 46 0.15 -4.23 -3.21
CA VAL A 46 -0.52 -4.15 -1.92
C VAL A 46 -0.57 -2.72 -1.40
N ALA A 47 -1.65 -2.44 -0.67
CA ALA A 47 -1.85 -1.20 0.06
C ALA A 47 -2.52 -1.51 1.40
N GLY A 48 -2.02 -0.86 2.46
CA GLY A 48 -2.64 -0.81 3.75
C GLY A 48 -3.98 -0.09 3.70
N VAL A 49 -5.02 -0.74 4.21
CA VAL A 49 -6.33 -0.14 4.43
C VAL A 49 -6.46 0.12 5.93
N ARG A 50 -5.63 1.04 6.46
CA ARG A 50 -5.62 1.33 7.91
C ARG A 50 -6.91 2.02 8.34
N GLY A 51 -7.60 1.38 9.29
CA GLY A 51 -8.65 2.02 10.09
C GLY A 51 -8.07 2.84 11.21
N ASP A 52 -8.73 3.96 11.51
CA ASP A 52 -8.31 5.03 12.41
C ASP A 52 -8.25 4.64 13.92
N THR A 53 -8.07 3.35 14.24
CA THR A 53 -8.08 2.86 15.63
C THR A 53 -7.03 1.77 15.79
N GLY A 54 -5.87 2.14 16.33
CA GLY A 54 -4.65 1.33 16.48
C GLY A 54 -4.72 0.09 17.38
N ALA A 55 -5.81 -0.67 17.34
CA ALA A 55 -5.96 -1.94 18.06
C ALA A 55 -6.59 -3.06 17.19
N GLY A 56 -6.93 -2.80 15.92
CA GLY A 56 -7.51 -3.79 15.02
C GLY A 56 -6.47 -4.53 14.16
N PRO A 57 -6.80 -5.73 13.62
CA PRO A 57 -5.94 -6.40 12.66
C PRO A 57 -5.71 -5.52 11.43
N ALA A 58 -4.48 -5.51 10.91
CA ALA A 58 -4.14 -4.78 9.69
C ALA A 58 -4.91 -5.39 8.51
N TRP A 59 -5.71 -4.55 7.85
CA TRP A 59 -6.41 -4.88 6.61
C TRP A 59 -5.55 -4.48 5.43
N TRP A 60 -5.45 -5.39 4.47
CA TRP A 60 -4.65 -5.22 3.27
C TRP A 60 -5.54 -5.42 2.06
N LEU A 61 -5.44 -4.50 1.10
CA LEU A 61 -5.93 -4.74 -0.23
C LEU A 61 -4.76 -5.20 -1.10
N ARG A 62 -4.83 -6.44 -1.58
CA ARG A 62 -3.86 -7.04 -2.50
C ARG A 62 -4.49 -7.15 -3.88
N TRP A 63 -3.73 -6.85 -4.92
CA TRP A 63 -4.21 -6.98 -6.29
C TRP A 63 -3.16 -7.51 -7.25
N TRP A 64 -3.68 -8.15 -8.30
CA TRP A 64 -2.97 -8.73 -9.44
C TRP A 64 -3.73 -8.35 -10.71
N PRO A 65 -3.18 -8.61 -11.90
CA PRO A 65 -3.94 -8.56 -13.14
C PRO A 65 -5.25 -9.38 -13.04
N GLY A 66 -6.40 -8.68 -13.09
CA GLY A 66 -7.74 -9.29 -13.07
C GLY A 66 -8.24 -9.78 -11.71
N ARG A 67 -7.51 -9.63 -10.60
CA ARG A 67 -7.92 -10.11 -9.28
C ARG A 67 -7.58 -9.13 -8.17
N ARG A 68 -8.49 -9.00 -7.21
CA ARG A 68 -8.30 -8.20 -5.99
C ARG A 68 -8.81 -8.96 -4.78
N VAL A 69 -8.11 -8.86 -3.66
CA VAL A 69 -8.47 -9.52 -2.40
C VAL A 69 -8.28 -8.53 -1.26
N LEU A 70 -9.33 -8.37 -0.46
CA LEU A 70 -9.26 -7.68 0.82
C LEU A 70 -9.14 -8.74 1.93
N GLU A 71 -8.07 -8.67 2.72
CA GLU A 71 -7.82 -9.65 3.77
C GLU A 71 -7.19 -9.04 5.02
N THR A 72 -7.31 -9.74 6.14
CA THR A 72 -6.52 -9.49 7.34
C THR A 72 -5.25 -10.31 7.28
N ARG A 73 -4.10 -9.65 7.47
CA ARG A 73 -2.81 -10.32 7.47
C ARG A 73 -1.85 -9.59 8.40
N ALA A 74 -0.98 -10.34 9.08
CA ALA A 74 0.06 -9.74 9.90
C ALA A 74 1.04 -8.94 9.04
N GLU A 75 1.56 -7.85 9.59
CA GLU A 75 2.71 -7.13 9.03
C GLU A 75 3.92 -8.08 8.92
N CYS A 76 4.83 -7.74 8.00
CA CYS A 76 6.06 -8.47 7.81
C CYS A 76 6.93 -8.36 9.09
N GLY A 77 7.42 -9.50 9.58
CA GLY A 77 8.21 -9.54 10.81
C GLY A 77 9.66 -9.08 10.65
N ALA A 78 10.06 -8.59 9.48
CA ALA A 78 11.40 -8.08 9.24
C ALA A 78 11.61 -6.74 9.94
N VAL A 79 12.73 -6.62 10.64
CA VAL A 79 13.14 -5.43 11.38
C VAL A 79 14.59 -5.13 11.04
N ALA A 80 14.91 -3.88 10.69
CA ALA A 80 16.25 -3.41 10.43
C ALA A 80 17.08 -3.31 11.72
N GLU A 81 18.40 -3.15 11.59
CA GLU A 81 19.32 -3.06 12.75
C GLU A 81 19.04 -1.86 13.65
N ASP A 82 18.48 -0.78 13.09
CA ASP A 82 18.07 0.43 13.81
C ASP A 82 16.67 0.31 14.47
N GLY A 83 16.01 -0.83 14.31
CA GLY A 83 14.67 -1.10 14.84
C GLY A 83 13.52 -0.70 13.90
N ALA A 84 13.79 -0.22 12.68
CA ALA A 84 12.73 0.07 11.72
C ALA A 84 12.04 -1.23 11.25
N ALA A 85 10.74 -1.36 11.52
CA ALA A 85 9.95 -2.51 11.09
C ALA A 85 9.41 -2.35 9.65
N CYS A 86 9.32 -3.46 8.92
CA CYS A 86 8.69 -3.51 7.61
C CYS A 86 7.17 -3.28 7.76
N ARG A 87 6.60 -2.41 6.92
CA ARG A 87 5.23 -1.90 7.05
C ARG A 87 4.24 -2.48 6.04
N VAL A 88 4.59 -3.56 5.37
CA VAL A 88 3.75 -4.29 4.39
C VAL A 88 3.44 -5.70 4.92
N PRO A 89 2.45 -6.44 4.39
CA PRO A 89 2.08 -7.73 4.97
C PRO A 89 3.16 -8.79 4.78
N GLY A 90 3.22 -9.76 5.70
CA GLY A 90 4.22 -10.83 5.63
C GLY A 90 4.12 -11.65 4.34
N GLY A 91 5.27 -11.99 3.74
CA GLY A 91 5.33 -12.73 2.47
C GLY A 91 5.09 -11.87 1.22
N HIS A 92 5.25 -10.55 1.35
CA HIS A 92 5.22 -9.61 0.24
C HIS A 92 6.37 -9.82 -0.76
N GLU A 93 6.16 -9.39 -2.00
CA GLU A 93 7.20 -9.30 -3.02
C GLU A 93 8.10 -8.06 -2.81
N GLY A 94 9.30 -8.07 -3.41
CA GLY A 94 10.25 -6.96 -3.35
C GLY A 94 10.99 -6.82 -2.01
N GLY A 95 11.81 -5.78 -1.90
CA GLY A 95 12.54 -5.43 -0.68
C GLY A 95 11.65 -4.93 0.45
N HIS A 96 12.23 -4.82 1.64
CA HIS A 96 11.50 -4.33 2.81
C HIS A 96 11.35 -2.82 2.79
N THR A 97 10.23 -2.30 3.32
CA THR A 97 9.90 -0.87 3.21
C THR A 97 10.91 0.04 3.91
N TYR A 98 11.64 -0.45 4.91
CA TYR A 98 12.69 0.31 5.57
C TYR A 98 13.95 0.49 4.69
N ASP A 99 14.11 -0.32 3.64
CA ASP A 99 15.20 -0.18 2.65
C ASP A 99 14.81 0.74 1.49
N LEU A 100 13.57 1.24 1.47
CA LEU A 100 13.04 2.12 0.43
C LEU A 100 13.24 3.58 0.82
N ALA A 101 13.49 4.43 -0.18
CA ALA A 101 13.57 5.87 0.01
C ALA A 101 12.27 6.38 0.64
N ASP A 102 12.43 7.22 1.67
CA ASP A 102 11.39 7.53 2.65
C ASP A 102 10.06 8.00 2.02
N LEU A 103 8.97 7.42 2.52
CA LEU A 103 7.57 7.63 2.12
C LEU A 103 7.09 9.09 2.18
N ALA A 104 7.85 9.98 2.83
CA ALA A 104 7.55 11.41 2.93
C ALA A 104 7.30 12.04 1.55
N THR A 105 7.97 11.55 0.50
CA THR A 105 7.75 12.00 -0.88
C THR A 105 6.45 11.50 -1.52
N ALA A 106 5.94 10.32 -1.12
CA ALA A 106 4.72 9.75 -1.69
C ALA A 106 3.43 10.38 -1.13
N GLU A 107 3.41 10.74 0.17
CA GLU A 107 2.30 11.46 0.76
C GLU A 107 2.19 12.89 0.21
N GLU A 108 3.31 13.59 0.04
CA GLU A 108 3.35 14.90 -0.64
C GLU A 108 2.91 14.82 -2.11
N LEU A 109 3.29 13.76 -2.84
CA LEU A 109 2.84 13.52 -4.23
C LEU A 109 1.35 13.16 -4.32
N ALA A 110 0.78 12.52 -3.29
CA ALA A 110 -0.64 12.19 -3.24
C ALA A 110 -1.53 13.41 -2.88
N ASP A 111 -1.02 14.36 -2.10
CA ASP A 111 -1.69 15.64 -1.84
C ASP A 111 -1.46 16.66 -2.98
N ALA A 112 -0.32 16.59 -3.67
CA ALA A 112 -0.06 17.34 -4.89
C ALA A 112 -0.74 16.65 -6.09
N GLY A 113 -2.07 16.80 -6.19
CA GLY A 113 -2.90 16.25 -7.26
C GLY A 113 -2.19 16.18 -8.62
N TRP A 114 -1.88 14.95 -9.04
CA TRP A 114 -1.05 14.61 -10.20
C TRP A 114 -1.43 15.41 -11.47
N PRO A 115 -0.60 16.34 -11.96
CA PRO A 115 -0.81 17.02 -13.22
C PRO A 115 0.00 16.31 -14.31
N GLY A 116 -0.37 15.08 -14.67
CA GLY A 116 0.51 14.26 -15.50
C GLY A 116 -0.17 13.12 -16.24
N GLY A 117 -1.35 13.38 -16.79
CA GLY A 117 -1.89 12.59 -17.89
C GLY A 117 -1.68 13.37 -19.19
N SER A 118 -0.80 12.89 -20.06
CA SER A 118 -0.85 13.25 -21.48
C SER A 118 -0.44 12.05 -22.31
N ARG A 119 -1.26 11.86 -23.33
CA ARG A 119 -1.44 10.76 -24.27
C ARG A 119 -0.19 10.37 -25.05
#